data_AF-A0A1H8XWM2-F1
#
_entry.id   AF-A0A1H8XWM2-F1
#
_cell.length_a   1.000
_cell.length_b   1.000
_cell.length_c   1.000
_cell.angle_alpha   90.00
_cell.angle_beta   90.00
_cell.angle_gamma   90.00
#
_symmetry.space_group_name_H-M   'P 1'
#
loop_
_entity.id
_entity.type
_entity.pdbx_description
1 polymer ?
#
loop_
_entity_poly.entity_id
_entity_poly.type
_entity_poly.pdbx_seq_one_letter_code
_entity_poly.pdbx_strand_id
1 'polypeptide(L)'
;MRAVLAFLFLLCAIPAARAQCAPLYDWSGFYPAAALDRVAQRSAPGLRSNFEQVMLPRLTDSERRKLGGISLDLSLREYPEHPLNFYAATGRRIVLPLSSIKLVSDLSLALAWYNRQRLPEKRVFDYASMLAWRGPAPDGVKLPPLQALGVPEGDAEPAVEALFQKIFGTTMVFIMAHETGHLFHDHKANVDEVRSRQQESEADAFAVELMARLGAPPIGISFYFMMAAAFECTERSTHPLSGERIDRLVASLRDNAGLFARDKPSPQQERQLVETIAQDLGRVAKLLDDPDIRASMMLVGKSSKVGDFAAAARPGAGQPAVNRQPFHGDYVGQWTDAKGVSLDFRMTLNRQGTTVRGSYEFGMGKAELEGSVAGDQLDYAWRWGTDYFGRGTMKSQTNGELAGTWGYTRRNEGGGTLSAKPR
;
A
#
# COMPACT_ATOMS: atom_id res chain seq x y z
N MET A 1 40.10 23.28 46.58
CA MET A 1 39.03 23.51 45.59
C MET A 1 39.61 23.39 44.19
N ARG A 2 38.85 22.78 43.26
CA ARG A 2 39.11 22.57 41.82
C ARG A 2 39.72 21.21 41.43
N ALA A 3 38.85 20.21 41.30
CA ALA A 3 39.03 19.09 40.38
C ALA A 3 38.10 19.35 39.19
N VAL A 4 38.66 19.47 37.98
CA VAL A 4 37.94 19.74 36.74
C VAL A 4 37.49 18.40 36.14
N LEU A 5 36.18 18.22 36.04
CA LEU A 5 35.53 17.16 35.27
C LEU A 5 35.87 17.33 33.77
N ALA A 6 36.59 16.37 33.20
CA ALA A 6 36.64 16.16 31.76
C ALA A 6 35.67 15.01 31.43
N PHE A 7 34.39 15.35 31.25
CA PHE A 7 33.40 14.42 30.70
C PHE A 7 33.48 14.52 29.17
N LEU A 8 34.17 13.56 28.54
CA LEU A 8 34.16 13.37 27.10
C LEU A 8 32.72 13.09 26.65
N PHE A 9 32.11 14.03 25.94
CA PHE A 9 30.95 13.78 25.10
C PHE A 9 31.38 12.89 23.93
N LEU A 10 31.29 11.57 24.11
CA LEU A 10 31.14 10.64 22.98
C LEU A 10 29.74 10.87 22.40
N LEU A 11 29.61 11.90 21.56
CA LEU A 11 28.52 12.00 20.61
C LEU A 11 28.69 10.85 19.62
N CYS A 12 28.09 9.70 19.92
CA CYS A 12 27.80 8.68 18.92
C CYS A 12 26.95 9.35 17.84
N ALA A 13 27.59 9.79 16.76
CA ALA A 13 26.92 10.11 15.53
C ALA A 13 26.27 8.81 15.05
N ILE A 14 25.01 8.60 15.44
CA ILE A 14 24.16 7.59 14.83
C ILE A 14 24.12 8.00 13.36
N PRO A 15 24.68 7.20 12.44
CA PRO A 15 24.61 7.53 11.02
C PRO A 15 23.13 7.71 10.71
N ALA A 16 22.74 8.90 10.26
CA ALA A 16 21.40 9.14 9.77
C ALA A 16 21.11 8.00 8.79
N ALA A 17 20.16 7.13 9.13
CA ALA A 17 19.81 5.98 8.33
C ALA A 17 19.30 6.53 7.00
N ARG A 18 20.20 6.64 6.00
CA ARG A 18 19.81 6.95 4.65
C ARG A 18 18.79 5.90 4.27
N ALA A 19 17.63 6.35 3.80
CA ALA A 19 16.56 5.48 3.35
C ALA A 19 17.17 4.47 2.38
N GLN A 20 17.24 3.21 2.80
CA GLN A 20 17.81 2.17 1.97
C GLN A 20 16.84 1.95 0.81
N CYS A 21 17.36 1.92 -0.41
CA CYS A 21 16.61 1.40 -1.54
C CYS A 21 16.65 -0.13 -1.52
N ALA A 22 15.58 -0.76 -1.99
CA ALA A 22 15.59 -2.18 -2.27
C ALA A 22 16.70 -2.53 -3.28
N PRO A 23 17.31 -3.73 -3.23
CA PRO A 23 18.28 -4.14 -4.24
C PRO A 23 17.70 -4.10 -5.65
N LEU A 24 18.55 -3.92 -6.67
CA LEU A 24 18.13 -4.15 -8.04
C LEU A 24 17.94 -5.65 -8.26
N TYR A 25 16.86 -5.99 -8.93
CA TYR A 25 16.54 -7.36 -9.28
C TYR A 25 16.25 -7.47 -10.76
N ASP A 26 16.57 -8.62 -11.34
CA ASP A 26 16.13 -9.00 -12.67
C ASP A 26 14.74 -9.63 -12.57
N TRP A 27 13.74 -8.93 -13.12
CA TRP A 27 12.35 -9.38 -13.14
C TRP A 27 12.00 -10.26 -14.34
N SER A 28 12.96 -10.55 -15.23
CA SER A 28 12.75 -11.43 -16.38
C SER A 28 12.28 -12.82 -15.96
N GLY A 29 11.21 -13.28 -16.61
CA GLY A 29 10.63 -14.59 -16.36
C GLY A 29 9.99 -14.73 -14.97
N PHE A 30 9.71 -13.64 -14.26
CA PHE A 30 8.88 -13.69 -13.05
C PHE A 30 7.49 -14.23 -13.37
N TYR A 31 6.92 -13.78 -14.50
CA TYR A 31 5.72 -14.37 -15.06
C TYR A 31 6.07 -15.34 -16.19
N PRO A 32 5.47 -16.55 -16.23
CA PRO A 32 5.67 -17.45 -17.35
C PRO A 32 5.07 -16.82 -18.62
N ALA A 33 5.67 -17.11 -19.79
CA ALA A 33 5.23 -16.54 -21.08
C ALA A 33 3.74 -16.73 -21.33
N ALA A 34 3.19 -17.91 -21.03
CA ALA A 34 1.76 -18.20 -21.18
C ALA A 34 0.85 -17.31 -20.32
N ALA A 35 1.32 -16.83 -19.15
CA ALA A 35 0.56 -15.88 -18.35
C ALA A 35 0.52 -14.50 -19.01
N LEU A 36 1.63 -14.05 -19.60
CA LEU A 36 1.70 -12.79 -20.34
C LEU A 36 0.91 -12.84 -21.65
N ASP A 37 0.89 -14.00 -22.33
CA ASP A 37 0.02 -14.21 -23.50
C ASP A 37 -1.45 -14.05 -23.14
N ARG A 38 -1.88 -14.55 -21.97
CA ARG A 38 -3.25 -14.34 -21.48
C ARG A 38 -3.55 -12.86 -21.22
N VAL A 39 -2.60 -12.07 -20.72
CA VAL A 39 -2.78 -10.61 -20.56
C VAL A 39 -2.93 -9.93 -21.92
N ALA A 40 -2.07 -10.28 -22.87
CA ALA A 40 -2.16 -9.77 -24.24
C ALA A 40 -3.50 -10.10 -24.90
N GLN A 41 -4.05 -11.30 -24.64
CA GLN A 41 -5.32 -11.73 -25.22
C GLN A 41 -6.54 -11.14 -24.51
N ARG A 42 -6.53 -11.03 -23.17
CA ARG A 42 -7.72 -10.68 -22.38
C ARG A 42 -7.76 -9.22 -21.95
N SER A 43 -6.64 -8.68 -21.47
CA SER A 43 -6.60 -7.34 -20.86
C SER A 43 -6.24 -6.26 -21.89
N ALA A 44 -5.27 -6.54 -22.76
CA ALA A 44 -4.77 -5.54 -23.71
C ALA A 44 -5.84 -4.96 -24.66
N PRO A 45 -6.80 -5.75 -25.20
CA PRO A 45 -7.88 -5.19 -26.01
C PRO A 45 -8.79 -4.23 -25.23
N GLY A 46 -9.10 -4.57 -23.97
CA GLY A 46 -9.90 -3.72 -23.09
C GLY A 46 -9.18 -2.41 -22.73
N LEU A 47 -7.88 -2.48 -22.43
CA LEU A 47 -7.06 -1.28 -22.17
C LEU A 47 -6.96 -0.38 -23.40
N ARG A 48 -6.74 -0.96 -24.59
CA ARG A 48 -6.72 -0.23 -25.85
C ARG A 48 -8.07 0.44 -26.12
N SER A 49 -9.17 -0.28 -25.94
CA SER A 49 -10.51 0.27 -26.10
C SER A 49 -10.78 1.42 -25.12
N ASN A 50 -10.45 1.24 -23.84
CA ASN A 50 -10.55 2.30 -22.84
C ASN A 50 -9.71 3.53 -23.20
N PHE A 51 -8.50 3.33 -23.72
CA PHE A 51 -7.66 4.43 -24.18
C PHE A 51 -8.30 5.16 -25.37
N GLU A 52 -8.54 4.44 -26.47
CA GLU A 52 -8.92 5.02 -27.77
C GLU A 52 -10.38 5.49 -27.82
N GLN A 53 -11.30 4.76 -27.19
CA GLN A 53 -12.74 4.97 -27.33
C GLN A 53 -13.38 5.65 -26.12
N VAL A 54 -12.72 5.62 -24.97
CA VAL A 54 -13.25 6.22 -23.74
C VAL A 54 -12.44 7.44 -23.34
N MET A 55 -11.12 7.31 -23.20
CA MET A 55 -10.25 8.37 -22.67
C MET A 55 -9.95 9.47 -23.71
N LEU A 56 -9.42 9.11 -24.88
CA LEU A 56 -9.06 10.11 -25.92
C LEU A 56 -10.24 10.97 -26.39
N PRO A 57 -11.48 10.47 -26.48
CA PRO A 57 -12.64 11.31 -26.80
C PRO A 57 -12.98 12.35 -25.73
N ARG A 58 -12.48 12.22 -24.49
CA ARG A 58 -12.67 13.23 -23.42
C ARG A 58 -11.60 14.30 -23.37
N LEU A 59 -10.56 14.21 -24.19
CA LEU A 59 -9.60 15.30 -24.35
C LEU A 59 -10.29 16.53 -24.93
N THR A 60 -9.94 17.70 -24.39
CA THR A 60 -10.34 18.99 -24.96
C THR A 60 -9.70 19.20 -26.33
N ASP A 61 -10.21 20.16 -27.12
CA ASP A 61 -9.63 20.46 -28.42
C ASP A 61 -8.16 20.90 -28.34
N SER A 62 -7.79 21.62 -27.28
CA SER A 62 -6.41 22.05 -27.04
C SER A 62 -5.50 20.85 -26.74
N GLU A 63 -5.94 19.97 -25.84
CA GLU A 63 -5.23 18.74 -25.49
C GLU A 63 -5.08 17.84 -26.72
N ARG A 64 -6.16 17.62 -27.48
CA ARG A 64 -6.16 16.81 -28.70
C ARG A 64 -5.20 17.33 -29.77
N ARG A 65 -5.14 18.65 -29.97
CA ARG A 65 -4.18 19.27 -30.89
C ARG A 65 -2.74 19.04 -30.43
N LYS A 66 -2.45 19.22 -29.13
CA LYS A 66 -1.09 19.06 -28.59
C LYS A 66 -0.63 17.60 -28.59
N LEU A 67 -1.53 16.69 -28.21
CA LEU A 67 -1.29 15.25 -28.12
C LEU A 67 -1.43 14.51 -29.45
N GLY A 68 -1.73 15.16 -30.58
CA GLY A 68 -2.08 14.50 -31.83
C GLY A 68 -1.22 13.28 -32.18
N GLY A 69 -1.85 12.13 -32.42
CA GLY A 69 -1.17 10.88 -32.79
C GLY A 69 -0.57 10.09 -31.61
N ILE A 70 -0.97 10.34 -30.37
CA ILE A 70 -0.59 9.48 -29.24
C ILE A 70 -1.15 8.06 -29.38
N SER A 71 -0.38 7.07 -28.94
CA SER A 71 -0.78 5.66 -29.01
C SER A 71 -0.39 4.86 -27.78
N LEU A 72 -1.17 3.83 -27.47
CA LEU A 72 -0.88 2.87 -26.41
C LEU A 72 -0.05 1.69 -26.95
N ASP A 73 1.13 1.49 -26.38
CA ASP A 73 2.04 0.39 -26.70
C ASP A 73 1.95 -0.71 -25.63
N LEU A 74 1.40 -1.85 -26.03
CA LEU A 74 1.23 -3.06 -25.23
C LEU A 74 2.05 -4.23 -25.80
N SER A 75 3.05 -3.93 -26.64
CA SER A 75 3.89 -4.94 -27.29
C SER A 75 5.02 -5.44 -26.39
N LEU A 76 5.45 -4.60 -25.43
CA LEU A 76 6.50 -4.94 -24.48
C LEU A 76 6.00 -5.97 -23.47
N ARG A 77 6.55 -7.19 -23.52
CA ARG A 77 6.12 -8.28 -22.64
C ARG A 77 6.56 -8.07 -21.19
N GLU A 78 7.82 -7.72 -21.01
CA GLU A 78 8.46 -7.59 -19.70
C GLU A 78 9.33 -6.34 -19.65
N TYR A 79 9.52 -5.81 -18.44
CA TYR A 79 10.51 -4.78 -18.14
C TYR A 79 11.41 -5.31 -17.02
N PRO A 80 12.61 -5.83 -17.33
CA PRO A 80 13.44 -6.56 -16.37
C PRO A 80 13.88 -5.73 -15.17
N GLU A 81 14.01 -4.41 -15.31
CA GLU A 81 14.61 -3.55 -14.30
C GLU A 81 13.63 -3.14 -13.19
N HIS A 82 12.32 -3.16 -13.46
CA HIS A 82 11.30 -2.73 -12.49
C HIS A 82 9.92 -3.32 -12.80
N PRO A 83 9.22 -3.89 -11.81
CA PRO A 83 7.98 -4.62 -12.07
C PRO A 83 6.78 -3.69 -12.23
N LEU A 84 6.89 -2.41 -11.86
CA LEU A 84 5.86 -1.37 -12.00
C LEU A 84 6.39 -0.23 -12.88
N ASN A 85 6.72 -0.52 -14.14
CA ASN A 85 7.27 0.49 -15.04
C ASN A 85 6.27 0.86 -16.14
N PHE A 86 5.49 1.91 -15.91
CA PHE A 86 4.63 2.54 -16.90
C PHE A 86 5.25 3.86 -17.27
N TYR A 87 5.29 4.21 -18.56
CA TYR A 87 5.99 5.43 -18.97
C TYR A 87 5.53 5.99 -20.31
N ALA A 88 5.63 7.31 -20.43
CA ALA A 88 5.61 8.04 -21.68
C ALA A 88 6.96 7.90 -22.41
N ALA A 89 6.95 7.32 -23.60
CA ALA A 89 8.12 7.11 -24.45
C ALA A 89 8.20 8.14 -25.59
N THR A 90 9.39 8.24 -26.18
CA THR A 90 9.61 9.00 -27.42
C THR A 90 8.67 8.55 -28.53
N GLY A 91 8.26 9.49 -29.38
CA GLY A 91 7.32 9.22 -30.46
C GLY A 91 5.87 9.18 -30.00
N ARG A 92 5.54 9.84 -28.88
CA ARG A 92 4.16 9.99 -28.37
C ARG A 92 3.49 8.66 -28.02
N ARG A 93 4.28 7.71 -27.51
CA ARG A 93 3.78 6.40 -27.09
C ARG A 93 3.67 6.33 -25.58
N ILE A 94 2.62 5.68 -25.10
CA ILE A 94 2.47 5.32 -23.70
C ILE A 94 2.72 3.82 -23.61
N VAL A 95 3.74 3.40 -22.88
CA VAL A 95 4.17 2.00 -22.80
C VAL A 95 3.73 1.39 -21.50
N LEU A 96 2.96 0.29 -21.58
CA LEU A 96 2.56 -0.51 -20.42
C LEU A 96 3.05 -1.95 -20.64
N PRO A 97 4.18 -2.34 -20.02
CA PRO A 97 4.66 -3.71 -20.07
C PRO A 97 3.60 -4.70 -19.57
N LEU A 98 3.43 -5.83 -20.26
CA LEU A 98 2.44 -6.83 -19.88
C LEU A 98 2.70 -7.42 -18.49
N SER A 99 3.97 -7.55 -18.08
CA SER A 99 4.36 -7.99 -16.73
C SER A 99 3.89 -7.01 -15.65
N SER A 100 3.98 -5.71 -15.89
CA SER A 100 3.51 -4.68 -14.96
C SER A 100 2.00 -4.66 -14.86
N ILE A 101 1.30 -4.77 -16.00
CA ILE A 101 -0.16 -4.95 -16.02
C ILE A 101 -0.56 -6.20 -15.23
N LYS A 102 0.14 -7.31 -15.41
CA LYS A 102 -0.14 -8.57 -14.71
C LYS A 102 0.05 -8.46 -13.21
N LEU A 103 1.12 -7.80 -12.76
CA LEU A 103 1.37 -7.60 -11.33
C LEU A 103 0.27 -6.78 -10.68
N VAL A 104 -0.10 -5.65 -11.29
CA VAL A 104 -1.18 -4.80 -10.78
C VAL A 104 -2.52 -5.55 -10.81
N SER A 105 -2.79 -6.31 -11.88
CA SER A 105 -3.99 -7.16 -11.99
C SER A 105 -4.06 -8.21 -10.89
N ASP A 106 -2.97 -8.94 -10.64
CA ASP A 106 -2.94 -10.00 -9.64
C ASP A 106 -3.13 -9.46 -8.22
N LEU A 107 -2.44 -8.39 -7.88
CA LEU A 107 -2.56 -7.78 -6.55
C LEU A 107 -3.94 -7.13 -6.37
N SER A 108 -4.53 -6.55 -7.42
CA SER A 108 -5.91 -6.01 -7.37
C SER A 108 -6.94 -7.13 -7.15
N LEU A 109 -6.79 -8.26 -7.85
CA LEU A 109 -7.69 -9.41 -7.69
C LEU A 109 -7.52 -10.04 -6.31
N ALA A 110 -6.29 -10.16 -5.82
CA ALA A 110 -6.03 -10.62 -4.47
C ALA A 110 -6.68 -9.70 -3.44
N LEU A 111 -6.55 -8.37 -3.58
CA LEU A 111 -7.18 -7.42 -2.68
C LEU A 111 -8.71 -7.59 -2.67
N ALA A 112 -9.33 -7.68 -3.86
CA ALA A 112 -10.77 -7.87 -3.99
C ALA A 112 -11.25 -9.18 -3.34
N TRP A 113 -10.50 -10.27 -3.52
CA TRP A 113 -10.81 -11.55 -2.91
C TRP A 113 -10.65 -11.50 -1.38
N TYR A 114 -9.56 -10.94 -0.86
CA TYR A 114 -9.34 -10.78 0.57
C TYR A 114 -10.43 -9.95 1.24
N ASN A 115 -10.85 -8.85 0.60
CA ASN A 115 -11.97 -8.02 1.04
C ASN A 115 -13.26 -8.85 1.14
N ARG A 116 -13.60 -9.58 0.05
CA ARG A 116 -14.80 -10.42 -0.02
C ARG A 116 -14.84 -11.50 1.05
N GLN A 117 -13.70 -12.11 1.34
CA GLN A 117 -13.54 -13.16 2.35
C GLN A 117 -13.34 -12.61 3.77
N ARG A 118 -13.34 -11.28 3.95
CA ARG A 118 -13.08 -10.59 5.23
C ARG A 118 -11.72 -10.98 5.85
N LEU A 119 -10.75 -11.30 5.00
CA LEU A 119 -9.37 -11.59 5.39
C LEU A 119 -8.59 -10.28 5.56
N PRO A 120 -7.44 -10.30 6.27
CA PRO A 120 -6.61 -9.10 6.41
C PRO A 120 -5.98 -8.68 5.06
N GLU A 121 -6.47 -7.61 4.44
CA GLU A 121 -5.96 -7.04 3.17
C GLU A 121 -4.48 -6.65 3.24
N LYS A 122 -3.99 -6.30 4.43
CA LYS A 122 -2.58 -6.09 4.76
C LYS A 122 -1.64 -7.09 4.09
N ARG A 123 -2.04 -8.37 4.03
CA ARG A 123 -1.22 -9.45 3.45
C ARG A 123 -0.83 -9.20 2.00
N VAL A 124 -1.69 -8.52 1.23
CA VAL A 124 -1.39 -8.14 -0.16
C VAL A 124 -0.24 -7.11 -0.21
N PHE A 125 -0.23 -6.14 0.70
CA PHE A 125 0.81 -5.10 0.80
C PHE A 125 2.12 -5.63 1.41
N ASP A 126 2.02 -6.54 2.37
CA ASP A 126 3.17 -7.28 2.91
C ASP A 126 3.84 -8.12 1.82
N TYR A 127 3.04 -8.74 0.95
CA TYR A 127 3.56 -9.49 -0.19
C TYR A 127 4.25 -8.57 -1.20
N ALA A 128 3.68 -7.41 -1.53
CA ALA A 128 4.32 -6.40 -2.36
C ALA A 128 5.65 -5.92 -1.73
N SER A 129 5.69 -5.74 -0.40
CA SER A 129 6.90 -5.39 0.34
C SER A 129 7.96 -6.50 0.26
N MET A 130 7.55 -7.76 0.40
CA MET A 130 8.45 -8.90 0.23
C MET A 130 9.01 -8.96 -1.19
N LEU A 131 8.16 -8.78 -2.21
CA LEU A 131 8.58 -8.70 -3.61
C LEU A 131 9.60 -7.58 -3.85
N ALA A 132 9.35 -6.39 -3.33
CA ALA A 132 10.27 -5.26 -3.47
C ALA A 132 11.63 -5.56 -2.85
N TRP A 133 11.67 -6.12 -1.63
CA TRP A 133 12.90 -6.26 -0.85
C TRP A 133 13.66 -7.55 -1.05
N ARG A 134 13.02 -8.62 -1.55
CA ARG A 134 13.66 -9.92 -1.82
C ARG A 134 13.74 -10.26 -3.30
N GLY A 135 12.99 -9.55 -4.14
CA GLY A 135 12.96 -9.78 -5.59
C GLY A 135 12.49 -11.17 -5.97
N PRO A 136 12.52 -11.51 -7.27
CA PRO A 136 12.17 -12.82 -7.80
C PRO A 136 13.34 -13.83 -7.80
N ALA A 137 14.14 -13.87 -6.72
CA ALA A 137 15.41 -14.60 -6.67
C ALA A 137 15.27 -16.16 -6.65
N PRO A 138 16.32 -16.91 -7.07
CA PRO A 138 16.31 -18.37 -7.16
C PRO A 138 16.10 -19.12 -5.83
N ASP A 139 16.40 -18.47 -4.71
CA ASP A 139 16.30 -19.02 -3.35
C ASP A 139 14.92 -18.79 -2.69
N GLY A 140 13.92 -18.31 -3.43
CA GLY A 140 12.54 -18.65 -3.10
C GLY A 140 11.45 -17.58 -3.22
N VAL A 141 11.42 -16.74 -4.26
CA VAL A 141 10.20 -15.95 -4.54
C VAL A 141 9.90 -15.86 -6.05
N LYS A 142 9.68 -17.00 -6.72
CA LYS A 142 9.09 -17.02 -8.07
C LYS A 142 7.61 -17.40 -8.07
N LEU A 143 6.91 -17.13 -6.96
CA LEU A 143 5.48 -17.39 -6.92
C LEU A 143 4.73 -16.13 -7.35
N PRO A 144 3.87 -16.19 -8.38
CA PRO A 144 3.00 -15.08 -8.71
C PRO A 144 2.08 -14.71 -7.53
N PRO A 145 1.62 -13.45 -7.42
CA PRO A 145 0.90 -13.00 -6.23
C PRO A 145 -0.33 -13.83 -5.86
N LEU A 146 -1.16 -14.22 -6.83
CA LEU A 146 -2.35 -15.03 -6.57
C LEU A 146 -2.00 -16.37 -5.91
N GLN A 147 -0.97 -17.05 -6.42
CA GLN A 147 -0.52 -18.33 -5.90
C GLN A 147 0.10 -18.18 -4.50
N ALA A 148 0.94 -17.17 -4.31
CA ALA A 148 1.57 -16.90 -3.02
C ALA A 148 0.55 -16.52 -1.93
N LEU A 149 -0.48 -15.75 -2.29
CA LEU A 149 -1.54 -15.28 -1.39
C LEU A 149 -2.67 -16.30 -1.20
N GLY A 150 -2.58 -17.48 -1.83
CA GLY A 150 -3.59 -18.53 -1.72
C GLY A 150 -4.95 -18.15 -2.33
N VAL A 151 -4.96 -17.26 -3.32
CA VAL A 151 -6.18 -16.90 -4.06
C VAL A 151 -6.47 -18.04 -5.06
N PRO A 152 -7.67 -18.65 -5.02
CA PRO A 152 -8.01 -19.75 -5.92
C PRO A 152 -7.86 -19.37 -7.40
N GLU A 153 -7.37 -20.31 -8.20
CA GLU A 153 -7.43 -20.20 -9.66
C GLU A 153 -8.87 -20.43 -10.15
N GLY A 154 -9.25 -19.79 -11.26
CA GLY A 154 -10.55 -19.95 -11.91
C GLY A 154 -11.31 -18.64 -12.04
N ASP A 155 -12.58 -18.75 -12.41
CA ASP A 155 -13.46 -17.59 -12.54
C ASP A 155 -13.77 -17.01 -11.16
N ALA A 156 -13.54 -15.71 -11.00
CA ALA A 156 -13.87 -15.01 -9.78
C ALA A 156 -15.39 -14.97 -9.58
N GLU A 157 -15.84 -15.08 -8.32
CA GLU A 157 -17.24 -14.79 -7.98
C GLU A 157 -17.62 -13.40 -8.49
N PRO A 158 -18.87 -13.17 -8.95
CA PRO A 158 -19.28 -11.88 -9.52
C PRO A 158 -18.99 -10.67 -8.63
N ALA A 159 -19.07 -10.83 -7.31
CA ALA A 159 -18.74 -9.77 -6.35
C ALA A 159 -17.24 -9.45 -6.30
N VAL A 160 -16.38 -10.47 -6.38
CA VAL A 160 -14.91 -10.29 -6.45
C VAL A 160 -14.55 -9.62 -7.77
N GLU A 161 -15.12 -10.09 -8.88
CA GLU A 161 -14.89 -9.52 -10.20
C GLU A 161 -15.32 -8.05 -10.26
N ALA A 162 -16.50 -7.71 -9.73
CA ALA A 162 -16.98 -6.33 -9.70
C ALA A 162 -16.06 -5.38 -8.91
N LEU A 163 -15.51 -5.84 -7.78
CA LEU A 163 -14.56 -5.05 -7.00
C LEU A 163 -13.18 -4.98 -7.68
N PHE A 164 -12.70 -6.10 -8.23
CA PHE A 164 -11.48 -6.16 -9.03
C PHE A 164 -11.52 -5.16 -10.19
N GLN A 165 -12.59 -5.14 -10.99
CA GLN A 165 -12.74 -4.21 -12.10
C GLN A 165 -12.75 -2.74 -11.65
N LYS A 166 -13.34 -2.44 -10.48
CA LYS A 166 -13.27 -1.09 -9.91
C LYS A 166 -11.83 -0.71 -9.52
N ILE A 167 -11.10 -1.60 -8.86
CA ILE A 167 -9.72 -1.34 -8.43
C ILE A 167 -8.78 -1.29 -9.64
N PHE A 168 -8.68 -2.39 -10.38
CA PHE A 168 -7.76 -2.52 -11.52
C PHE A 168 -8.12 -1.58 -12.66
N GLY A 169 -9.40 -1.53 -13.06
CA GLY A 169 -9.84 -0.72 -14.19
C GLY A 169 -9.59 0.77 -13.97
N THR A 170 -9.95 1.32 -12.81
CA THR A 170 -9.70 2.73 -12.51
C THR A 170 -8.21 3.04 -12.32
N THR A 171 -7.42 2.09 -11.79
CA THR A 171 -5.95 2.23 -11.71
C THR A 171 -5.34 2.35 -13.11
N MET A 172 -5.70 1.46 -14.04
CA MET A 172 -5.15 1.50 -15.40
C MET A 172 -5.56 2.75 -16.17
N VAL A 173 -6.81 3.20 -16.01
CA VAL A 173 -7.24 4.48 -16.59
C VAL A 173 -6.45 5.65 -16.01
N PHE A 174 -6.23 5.68 -14.70
CA PHE A 174 -5.40 6.72 -14.07
C PHE A 174 -3.97 6.71 -14.62
N ILE A 175 -3.31 5.54 -14.66
CA ILE A 175 -1.94 5.42 -15.17
C ILE A 175 -1.85 5.87 -16.63
N MET A 176 -2.77 5.44 -17.50
CA MET A 176 -2.78 5.91 -18.90
C MET A 176 -3.01 7.42 -19.00
N ALA A 177 -3.87 7.98 -18.16
CA ALA A 177 -4.13 9.43 -18.12
C ALA A 177 -2.91 10.20 -17.60
N HIS A 178 -2.19 9.66 -16.60
CA HIS A 178 -0.95 10.20 -16.05
C HIS A 178 0.15 10.27 -17.11
N GLU A 179 0.39 9.17 -17.82
CA GLU A 179 1.37 9.16 -18.93
C GLU A 179 0.97 10.08 -20.08
N THR A 180 -0.34 10.22 -20.33
CA THR A 180 -0.86 11.21 -21.27
C THR A 180 -0.55 12.64 -20.79
N GLY A 181 -0.63 12.90 -19.49
CA GLY A 181 -0.23 14.16 -18.87
C GLY A 181 1.25 14.48 -19.13
N HIS A 182 2.15 13.52 -18.95
CA HIS A 182 3.57 13.71 -19.30
C HIS A 182 3.75 14.13 -20.77
N LEU A 183 3.06 13.48 -21.69
CA LEU A 183 3.11 13.83 -23.12
C LEU A 183 2.47 15.21 -23.40
N PHE A 184 1.38 15.55 -22.70
CA PHE A 184 0.71 16.83 -22.87
C PHE A 184 1.61 17.97 -22.41
N HIS A 185 2.33 17.83 -21.29
CA HIS A 185 3.21 18.86 -20.77
C HIS A 185 4.62 18.87 -21.38
N ASP A 186 4.93 17.95 -22.30
CA ASP A 186 6.28 17.72 -22.85
C ASP A 186 7.34 17.50 -21.74
N HIS A 187 6.94 16.73 -20.72
CA HIS A 187 7.78 16.35 -19.60
C HIS A 187 9.01 15.55 -20.05
N LYS A 188 10.11 15.70 -19.30
CA LYS A 188 11.42 15.10 -19.62
C LYS A 188 11.87 14.22 -18.46
N ALA A 189 12.33 13.02 -18.80
CA ALA A 189 13.04 12.15 -17.86
C ALA A 189 14.40 12.74 -17.45
N ASN A 190 14.98 12.22 -16.37
CA ASN A 190 16.34 12.56 -15.88
C ASN A 190 16.54 14.06 -15.59
N VAL A 191 15.50 14.72 -15.08
CA VAL A 191 15.59 16.09 -14.54
C VAL A 191 15.95 16.06 -13.06
N ASP A 192 16.30 17.21 -12.48
CA ASP A 192 16.51 17.32 -11.03
C ASP A 192 15.25 16.96 -10.23
N GLU A 193 15.42 16.64 -8.95
CA GLU A 193 14.35 16.15 -8.08
C GLU A 193 13.18 17.15 -7.97
N VAL A 194 13.46 18.44 -7.86
CA VAL A 194 12.41 19.48 -7.74
C VAL A 194 11.57 19.52 -9.00
N ARG A 195 12.23 19.51 -10.16
CA ARG A 195 11.55 19.49 -11.46
C ARG A 195 10.80 18.18 -11.67
N SER A 196 11.36 17.04 -11.28
CA SER A 196 10.69 15.74 -11.35
C SER A 196 9.40 15.74 -10.55
N ARG A 197 9.43 16.16 -9.27
CA ARG A 197 8.23 16.28 -8.42
C ARG A 197 7.17 17.21 -9.01
N GLN A 198 7.59 18.31 -9.62
CA GLN A 198 6.67 19.21 -10.33
C GLN A 198 6.01 18.51 -11.52
N GLN A 199 6.80 17.83 -12.37
CA GLN A 199 6.28 17.11 -13.53
C GLN A 199 5.29 16.01 -13.12
N GLU A 200 5.58 15.26 -12.06
CA GLU A 200 4.66 14.26 -11.51
C GLU A 200 3.36 14.91 -11.03
N SER A 201 3.43 16.05 -10.33
CA SER A 201 2.24 16.77 -9.85
C SER A 201 1.35 17.28 -10.99
N GLU A 202 1.96 17.80 -12.06
CA GLU A 202 1.25 18.27 -13.25
C GLU A 202 0.57 17.09 -14.00
N ALA A 203 1.26 15.95 -14.10
CA ALA A 203 0.70 14.73 -14.71
C ALA A 203 -0.44 14.12 -13.87
N ASP A 204 -0.29 14.07 -12.54
CA ASP A 204 -1.33 13.62 -11.61
C ASP A 204 -2.58 14.50 -11.72
N ALA A 205 -2.41 15.84 -11.77
CA ALA A 205 -3.51 16.78 -11.91
C ALA A 205 -4.26 16.62 -13.25
N PHE A 206 -3.51 16.48 -14.35
CA PHE A 206 -4.07 16.17 -15.66
C PHE A 206 -4.89 14.87 -15.63
N ALA A 207 -4.36 13.82 -15.00
CA ALA A 207 -5.04 12.53 -14.89
C ALA A 207 -6.36 12.64 -14.12
N VAL A 208 -6.36 13.33 -12.98
CA VAL A 208 -7.57 13.57 -12.19
C VAL A 208 -8.62 14.35 -12.97
N GLU A 209 -8.24 15.44 -13.64
CA GLU A 209 -9.18 16.24 -14.43
C GLU A 209 -9.80 15.41 -15.57
N LEU A 210 -8.98 14.63 -16.28
CA LEU A 210 -9.46 13.76 -17.34
C LEU A 210 -10.42 12.69 -16.82
N MET A 211 -10.11 12.07 -15.68
CA MET A 211 -11.00 11.11 -15.01
C MET A 211 -12.28 11.78 -14.49
N ALA A 212 -12.23 13.04 -14.06
CA ALA A 212 -13.40 13.80 -13.67
C ALA A 212 -14.33 14.07 -14.88
N ARG A 213 -13.76 14.41 -16.04
CA ARG A 213 -14.51 14.54 -17.30
C ARG A 213 -15.11 13.22 -17.79
N LEU A 214 -14.48 12.10 -17.45
CA LEU A 214 -15.02 10.75 -17.67
C LEU A 214 -16.16 10.39 -16.69
N GLY A 215 -16.29 11.11 -15.57
CA GLY A 215 -17.19 10.76 -14.48
C GLY A 215 -16.79 9.45 -13.79
N ALA A 216 -15.49 9.14 -13.73
CA ALA A 216 -14.96 7.90 -13.17
C ALA A 216 -13.96 8.20 -12.05
N PRO A 217 -14.38 8.21 -10.76
CA PRO A 217 -13.45 8.41 -9.65
C PRO A 217 -12.32 7.38 -9.64
N PRO A 218 -11.07 7.78 -9.36
CA PRO A 218 -9.91 6.88 -9.37
C PRO A 218 -9.84 6.00 -8.12
N ILE A 219 -10.82 5.10 -7.93
CA ILE A 219 -10.95 4.28 -6.71
C ILE A 219 -9.68 3.47 -6.41
N GLY A 220 -9.05 2.88 -7.44
CA GLY A 220 -7.89 2.00 -7.28
C GLY A 220 -6.57 2.70 -7.00
N ILE A 221 -6.52 4.04 -7.05
CA ILE A 221 -5.24 4.75 -6.98
C ILE A 221 -4.59 4.71 -5.59
N SER A 222 -5.39 4.72 -4.53
CA SER A 222 -4.88 4.59 -3.15
C SER A 222 -4.22 3.23 -2.95
N PHE A 223 -4.84 2.16 -3.47
CA PHE A 223 -4.25 0.83 -3.52
C PHE A 223 -2.94 0.82 -4.31
N TYR A 224 -2.93 1.41 -5.51
CA TYR A 224 -1.74 1.43 -6.36
C TYR A 224 -0.57 2.12 -5.68
N PHE A 225 -0.76 3.31 -5.10
CA PHE A 225 0.33 4.03 -4.43
C PHE A 225 0.81 3.32 -3.16
N MET A 226 -0.10 2.70 -2.39
CA MET A 226 0.31 1.93 -1.21
C MET A 226 1.13 0.69 -1.58
N MET A 227 0.83 0.04 -2.70
CA MET A 227 1.65 -1.04 -3.25
C MET A 227 2.98 -0.49 -3.81
N ALA A 228 2.95 0.56 -4.62
CA ALA A 228 4.13 1.15 -5.25
C ALA A 228 5.12 1.72 -4.23
N ALA A 229 4.63 2.18 -3.08
CA ALA A 229 5.44 2.64 -1.95
C ALA A 229 6.54 1.63 -1.57
N ALA A 230 6.24 0.32 -1.59
CA ALA A 230 7.24 -0.70 -1.28
C ALA A 230 8.42 -0.72 -2.25
N PHE A 231 8.18 -0.40 -3.52
CA PHE A 231 9.17 -0.39 -4.60
C PHE A 231 9.87 0.97 -4.73
N GLU A 232 9.33 2.02 -4.11
CA GLU A 232 9.83 3.38 -4.26
C GLU A 232 11.28 3.51 -3.80
N CYS A 233 12.10 4.08 -4.68
CA CYS A 233 13.48 4.45 -4.43
C CYS A 233 13.75 5.76 -5.16
N THR A 234 13.79 6.88 -4.44
CA THR A 234 13.92 8.23 -5.02
C THR A 234 15.11 8.40 -5.97
N GLU A 235 16.20 7.64 -5.76
CA GLU A 235 17.39 7.68 -6.62
C GLU A 235 17.22 6.96 -7.98
N ARG A 236 16.17 6.14 -8.15
CA ARG A 236 15.99 5.27 -9.33
C ARG A 236 14.57 5.25 -9.89
N SER A 237 13.58 5.67 -9.11
CA SER A 237 12.18 5.73 -9.54
C SER A 237 12.02 6.74 -10.67
N THR A 238 11.42 6.30 -11.78
CA THR A 238 11.03 7.20 -12.88
C THR A 238 9.89 8.13 -12.49
N HIS A 239 9.06 7.71 -11.54
CA HIS A 239 7.95 8.46 -10.96
C HIS A 239 8.09 8.54 -9.44
N PRO A 240 8.98 9.39 -8.90
CA PRO A 240 9.19 9.47 -7.46
C PRO A 240 7.89 9.71 -6.70
N LEU A 241 7.73 8.99 -5.60
CA LEU A 241 6.54 9.03 -4.77
C LEU A 241 6.88 9.67 -3.42
N SER A 242 6.16 10.75 -3.08
CA SER A 242 6.32 11.48 -1.81
C SER A 242 4.95 11.84 -1.23
N GLY A 243 4.90 12.09 0.08
CA GLY A 243 3.69 12.58 0.72
C GLY A 243 3.22 13.92 0.14
N GLU A 244 4.15 14.82 -0.16
CA GLU A 244 3.86 16.09 -0.85
C GLU A 244 3.14 15.89 -2.19
N ARG A 245 3.61 14.95 -3.02
CA ARG A 245 2.97 14.62 -4.30
C ARG A 245 1.54 14.13 -4.08
N ILE A 246 1.35 13.22 -3.12
CA ILE A 246 0.03 12.69 -2.78
C ILE A 246 -0.90 13.78 -2.22
N ASP A 247 -0.41 14.71 -1.40
CA ASP A 247 -1.20 15.83 -0.89
C ASP A 247 -1.70 16.75 -2.01
N ARG A 248 -0.87 16.99 -3.03
CA ARG A 248 -1.28 17.75 -4.23
C ARG A 248 -2.33 17.00 -5.05
N LEU A 249 -2.17 15.69 -5.21
CA LEU A 249 -3.18 14.85 -5.85
C LEU A 249 -4.51 14.87 -5.07
N VAL A 250 -4.46 14.83 -3.73
CA VAL A 250 -5.63 14.97 -2.85
C VAL A 250 -6.33 16.31 -3.05
N ALA A 251 -5.57 17.41 -3.17
CA ALA A 251 -6.13 18.72 -3.48
C ALA A 251 -6.82 18.71 -4.86
N SER A 252 -6.17 18.16 -5.89
CA SER A 252 -6.74 18.04 -7.24
C SER A 252 -8.07 17.26 -7.25
N LEU A 253 -8.16 16.16 -6.49
CA LEU A 253 -9.40 15.39 -6.36
C LEU A 253 -10.54 16.23 -5.77
N ARG A 254 -10.25 17.01 -4.73
CA ARG A 254 -11.24 17.88 -4.08
C ARG A 254 -11.69 19.00 -5.00
N ASP A 255 -10.76 19.64 -5.69
CA ASP A 255 -11.06 20.70 -6.65
C ASP A 255 -11.94 20.19 -7.81
N ASN A 256 -11.76 18.92 -8.19
CA ASN A 256 -12.54 18.28 -9.25
C ASN A 256 -13.80 17.52 -8.75
N ALA A 257 -14.10 17.52 -7.44
CA ALA A 257 -15.22 16.75 -6.88
C ALA A 257 -16.58 17.13 -7.49
N GLY A 258 -16.76 18.39 -7.87
CA GLY A 258 -17.95 18.85 -8.58
C GLY A 258 -18.12 18.22 -9.97
N LEU A 259 -17.03 18.01 -10.70
CA LEU A 259 -17.04 17.40 -12.03
C LEU A 259 -17.31 15.90 -11.98
N PHE A 260 -16.73 15.18 -11.02
CA PHE A 260 -17.04 13.75 -10.81
C PHE A 260 -18.53 13.52 -10.55
N ALA A 261 -19.14 14.40 -9.76
CA ALA A 261 -20.54 14.33 -9.36
C ALA A 261 -21.52 14.82 -10.43
N ARG A 262 -21.02 15.38 -11.54
CA ARG A 262 -21.86 15.89 -12.62
C ARG A 262 -22.59 14.72 -13.28
N ASP A 263 -23.89 14.91 -13.54
CA ASP A 263 -24.76 13.92 -14.21
C ASP A 263 -24.93 12.59 -13.47
N LYS A 264 -24.51 12.51 -12.20
CA LYS A 264 -24.72 11.33 -11.34
C LYS A 264 -26.13 11.37 -10.73
N PRO A 265 -26.79 10.21 -10.55
CA PRO A 265 -28.10 10.14 -9.87
C PRO A 265 -28.08 10.72 -8.45
N SER A 266 -26.95 10.60 -7.75
CA SER A 266 -26.74 11.17 -6.42
C SER A 266 -25.41 11.92 -6.37
N PRO A 267 -25.39 13.21 -6.76
CA PRO A 267 -24.16 14.02 -6.76
C PRO A 267 -23.50 14.11 -5.39
N GLN A 268 -24.28 14.12 -4.30
CA GLN A 268 -23.75 14.16 -2.95
C GLN A 268 -22.98 12.88 -2.59
N GLN A 269 -23.52 11.70 -2.96
CA GLN A 269 -22.83 10.43 -2.72
C GLN A 269 -21.53 10.34 -3.52
N GLU A 270 -21.52 10.84 -4.76
CA GLU A 270 -20.29 10.84 -5.57
C GLU A 270 -19.22 11.77 -4.97
N ARG A 271 -19.60 12.96 -4.51
CA ARG A 271 -18.66 13.86 -3.80
C ARG A 271 -18.11 13.21 -2.54
N GLN A 272 -18.96 12.50 -1.79
CA GLN A 272 -18.53 11.77 -0.61
C GLN A 272 -17.56 10.64 -0.96
N LEU A 273 -17.77 9.93 -2.07
CA LEU A 273 -16.84 8.92 -2.57
C LEU A 273 -15.48 9.54 -2.91
N VAL A 274 -15.46 10.67 -3.61
CA VAL A 274 -14.21 11.40 -3.93
C VAL A 274 -13.49 11.82 -2.65
N GLU A 275 -14.21 12.34 -1.66
CA GLU A 275 -13.62 12.71 -0.36
C GLU A 275 -13.07 11.49 0.39
N THR A 276 -13.74 10.34 0.34
CA THR A 276 -13.19 9.09 0.92
C THR A 276 -11.87 8.69 0.25
N ILE A 277 -11.80 8.74 -1.08
CA ILE A 277 -10.56 8.46 -1.83
C ILE A 277 -9.45 9.44 -1.43
N ALA A 278 -9.78 10.73 -1.34
CA ALA A 278 -8.86 11.78 -0.91
C ALA A 278 -8.34 11.55 0.53
N GLN A 279 -9.20 11.10 1.44
CA GLN A 279 -8.79 10.76 2.81
C GLN A 279 -7.89 9.54 2.86
N ASP A 280 -8.19 8.49 2.09
CA ASP A 280 -7.36 7.29 2.01
C ASP A 280 -5.97 7.62 1.44
N LEU A 281 -5.90 8.46 0.40
CA LEU A 281 -4.64 8.98 -0.12
C LEU A 281 -3.88 9.82 0.91
N GLY A 282 -4.57 10.68 1.66
CA GLY A 282 -3.96 11.44 2.76
C GLY A 282 -3.35 10.54 3.85
N ARG A 283 -3.88 9.32 4.05
CA ARG A 283 -3.22 8.32 4.90
C ARG A 283 -1.96 7.78 4.24
N VAL A 284 -2.01 7.45 2.95
CA VAL A 284 -0.83 7.00 2.18
C VAL A 284 0.29 8.05 2.21
N ALA A 285 -0.03 9.34 2.06
CA ALA A 285 0.93 10.44 2.13
C ALA A 285 1.74 10.42 3.44
N LYS A 286 1.04 10.29 4.57
CA LYS A 286 1.66 10.21 5.90
C LYS A 286 2.57 8.99 6.05
N LEU A 287 2.19 7.86 5.45
CA LEU A 287 2.97 6.62 5.51
C LEU A 287 4.25 6.70 4.66
N LEU A 288 4.21 7.43 3.53
CA LEU A 288 5.34 7.55 2.61
C LEU A 288 6.51 8.34 3.22
N ASP A 289 6.19 9.47 3.85
CA ASP A 289 7.20 10.38 4.38
C ASP A 289 7.64 10.03 5.81
N ASP A 290 7.00 9.06 6.46
CA ASP A 290 7.37 8.62 7.80
C ASP A 290 8.50 7.56 7.74
N PRO A 291 9.72 7.87 8.25
CA PRO A 291 10.87 6.98 8.15
C PRO A 291 10.70 5.68 8.94
N ASP A 292 9.93 5.67 10.03
CA ASP A 292 9.69 4.47 10.84
C ASP A 292 8.77 3.50 10.08
N ILE A 293 7.79 4.04 9.34
CA ILE A 293 6.92 3.27 8.43
C ILE A 293 7.72 2.69 7.26
N ARG A 294 8.62 3.48 6.66
CA ARG A 294 9.50 3.00 5.59
C ARG A 294 10.42 1.88 6.07
N ALA A 295 11.01 2.04 7.26
CA ALA A 295 11.79 0.99 7.91
C ALA A 295 10.93 -0.24 8.21
N SER A 296 9.65 -0.04 8.53
CA SER A 296 8.66 -1.09 8.74
C SER A 296 8.44 -1.98 7.54
N MET A 297 8.10 -1.35 6.42
CA MET A 297 7.86 -2.04 5.15
C MET A 297 9.11 -2.79 4.71
N MET A 298 10.29 -2.20 4.89
CA MET A 298 11.58 -2.87 4.64
C MET A 298 11.76 -4.11 5.51
N LEU A 299 11.55 -4.00 6.82
CA LEU A 299 11.74 -5.10 7.76
C LEU A 299 10.76 -6.25 7.47
N VAL A 300 9.49 -5.95 7.20
CA VAL A 300 8.52 -6.94 6.74
C VAL A 300 8.99 -7.57 5.45
N GLY A 301 9.34 -6.77 4.45
CA GLY A 301 9.79 -7.28 3.16
C GLY A 301 10.99 -8.22 3.27
N LYS A 302 12.00 -7.86 4.07
CA LYS A 302 13.21 -8.67 4.30
C LYS A 302 12.93 -9.95 5.11
N SER A 303 12.00 -9.91 6.06
CA SER A 303 11.75 -11.04 6.99
C SER A 303 10.68 -12.02 6.49
N SER A 304 9.76 -11.58 5.64
CA SER A 304 8.68 -12.41 5.10
C SER A 304 9.18 -13.45 4.10
N LYS A 305 8.51 -14.60 4.08
CA LYS A 305 8.69 -15.71 3.13
C LYS A 305 7.36 -16.04 2.48
N VAL A 306 7.38 -16.61 1.28
CA VAL A 306 6.13 -16.96 0.57
C VAL A 306 5.21 -17.85 1.40
N GLY A 307 5.77 -18.80 2.17
CA GLY A 307 5.01 -19.67 3.06
C GLY A 307 4.18 -18.93 4.12
N ASP A 308 4.55 -17.71 4.50
CA ASP A 308 3.83 -16.91 5.50
C ASP A 308 2.46 -16.43 4.97
N PHE A 309 2.32 -16.36 3.64
CA PHE A 309 1.13 -15.86 2.96
C PHE A 309 0.10 -16.96 2.69
N ALA A 310 0.55 -18.16 2.30
CA ALA A 310 -0.31 -19.27 1.90
C ALA A 310 -1.14 -19.90 3.06
N ALA A 311 -0.62 -19.86 4.29
CA ALA A 311 -1.21 -20.64 5.40
C ALA A 311 -2.51 -20.07 6.00
N ALA A 312 -2.81 -18.78 5.84
CA ALA A 312 -3.95 -18.15 6.52
C ALA A 312 -5.24 -18.05 5.69
N ALA A 313 -5.22 -18.51 4.44
CA ALA A 313 -6.39 -18.49 3.57
C ALA A 313 -7.43 -19.58 3.90
N ARG A 314 -7.18 -20.46 4.90
CA ARG A 314 -8.17 -21.46 5.34
C ARG A 314 -9.22 -20.81 6.24
N PRO A 315 -10.44 -20.57 5.77
CA PRO A 315 -11.52 -20.07 6.61
C PRO A 315 -12.06 -21.27 7.38
N GLY A 316 -11.91 -21.32 8.71
CA GLY A 316 -12.53 -22.45 9.42
C GLY A 316 -12.16 -22.77 10.86
N ALA A 317 -11.45 -21.93 11.60
CA ALA A 317 -11.34 -22.10 13.05
C ALA A 317 -12.13 -21.00 13.76
N GLY A 318 -13.45 -21.00 13.55
CA GLY A 318 -14.34 -20.31 14.48
C GLY A 318 -14.21 -21.00 15.83
N GLN A 319 -13.38 -20.44 16.72
CA GLN A 319 -13.33 -20.94 18.08
C GLN A 319 -14.68 -20.63 18.74
N PRO A 320 -15.29 -21.61 19.45
CA PRO A 320 -16.52 -21.37 20.19
C PRO A 320 -16.32 -20.24 21.19
N ALA A 321 -17.41 -19.53 21.52
CA ALA A 321 -17.41 -18.48 22.53
C ALA A 321 -17.03 -19.06 23.91
N VAL A 322 -15.72 -19.13 24.17
CA VAL A 322 -15.18 -19.48 25.48
C VAL A 322 -15.48 -18.30 26.41
N ASN A 323 -15.85 -18.61 27.64
CA ASN A 323 -15.92 -17.68 28.76
C ASN A 323 -14.69 -16.74 28.69
N ARG A 324 -14.90 -15.48 28.29
CA ARG A 324 -13.81 -14.59 27.88
C ARG A 324 -13.00 -14.17 29.10
N GLN A 325 -11.97 -14.94 29.42
CA GLN A 325 -10.94 -14.50 30.34
C GLN A 325 -10.30 -13.22 29.78
N PRO A 326 -10.12 -12.16 30.58
CA PRO A 326 -9.40 -10.97 30.14
C PRO A 326 -8.04 -11.33 29.55
N PHE A 327 -7.69 -10.65 28.45
CA PHE A 327 -6.46 -10.87 27.68
C PHE A 327 -6.38 -12.25 27.00
N HIS A 328 -7.52 -12.82 26.61
CA HIS A 328 -7.60 -14.09 25.88
C HIS A 328 -8.61 -13.98 24.72
N GLY A 329 -8.15 -14.27 23.50
CA GLY A 329 -8.94 -14.24 22.28
C GLY A 329 -8.48 -13.20 21.26
N ASP A 330 -9.34 -12.95 20.28
CA ASP A 330 -9.11 -11.99 19.21
C ASP A 330 -9.75 -10.63 19.52
N TYR A 331 -9.01 -9.58 19.21
CA TYR A 331 -9.38 -8.19 19.43
C TYR A 331 -9.16 -7.39 18.15
N VAL A 332 -9.97 -6.34 17.97
CA VAL A 332 -9.79 -5.31 16.93
C VAL A 332 -9.76 -3.95 17.60
N GLY A 333 -8.84 -3.09 17.19
CA GLY A 333 -8.54 -1.88 17.94
C GLY A 333 -7.82 -0.81 17.15
N GLN A 334 -7.47 0.26 17.83
CA GLN A 334 -6.65 1.35 17.31
C GLN A 334 -5.43 1.57 18.17
N TRP A 335 -4.31 1.75 17.50
CA TRP A 335 -3.03 2.10 18.09
C TRP A 335 -2.72 3.53 17.68
N THR A 336 -2.57 4.42 18.65
CA THR A 336 -2.32 5.84 18.41
C THR A 336 -0.92 6.17 18.88
N ASP A 337 -0.10 6.76 18.01
CA ASP A 337 1.24 7.20 18.38
C ASP A 337 1.22 8.50 19.21
N ALA A 338 2.39 8.90 19.71
CA ALA A 338 2.55 10.14 20.47
C ALA A 338 2.24 11.42 19.66
N LYS A 339 2.19 11.33 18.33
CA LYS A 339 1.83 12.42 17.41
C LYS A 339 0.33 12.44 17.09
N GLY A 340 -0.45 11.49 17.60
CA GLY A 340 -1.88 11.37 17.36
C GLY A 340 -2.25 10.64 16.06
N VAL A 341 -1.31 9.95 15.41
CA VAL A 341 -1.58 9.11 14.24
C VAL A 341 -2.14 7.77 14.72
N SER A 342 -3.37 7.46 14.33
CA SER A 342 -4.05 6.21 14.67
C SER A 342 -3.97 5.19 13.53
N LEU A 343 -3.63 3.95 13.87
CA LEU A 343 -3.62 2.78 12.99
C LEU A 343 -4.55 1.71 13.54
N ASP A 344 -5.42 1.18 12.69
CA ASP A 344 -6.24 0.02 13.05
C ASP A 344 -5.34 -1.22 13.22
N PHE A 345 -5.61 -2.02 14.25
CA PHE A 345 -4.91 -3.28 14.47
C PHE A 345 -5.85 -4.44 14.79
N ARG A 346 -5.34 -5.65 14.55
CA ARG A 346 -5.94 -6.92 14.99
C ARG A 346 -4.98 -7.57 15.95
N MET A 347 -5.45 -8.07 17.07
CA MET A 347 -4.61 -8.67 18.10
C MET A 347 -5.18 -10.00 18.54
N THR A 348 -4.32 -11.00 18.68
CA THR A 348 -4.66 -12.30 19.23
C THR A 348 -3.84 -12.50 20.49
N LEU A 349 -4.52 -12.68 21.62
CA LEU A 349 -3.90 -12.94 22.92
C LEU A 349 -4.25 -14.34 23.40
N ASN A 350 -3.28 -15.03 23.98
CA ASN A 350 -3.43 -16.33 24.60
C ASN A 350 -2.93 -16.22 26.05
N ARG A 351 -3.88 -16.12 26.97
CA ARG A 351 -3.61 -16.14 28.42
C ARG A 351 -3.54 -17.56 28.95
N GLN A 352 -2.47 -17.84 29.71
CA GLN A 352 -2.27 -19.06 30.49
C GLN A 352 -1.88 -18.66 31.93
N GLY A 353 -2.85 -18.74 32.84
CA GLY A 353 -2.69 -18.26 34.22
C GLY A 353 -2.44 -16.75 34.28
N THR A 354 -1.27 -16.35 34.78
CA THR A 354 -0.82 -14.96 34.82
C THR A 354 -0.03 -14.55 33.58
N THR A 355 0.37 -15.48 32.71
CA THR A 355 1.16 -15.17 31.52
C THR A 355 0.24 -14.94 30.32
N VAL A 356 0.55 -13.92 29.51
CA VAL A 356 -0.12 -13.66 28.24
C VAL A 356 0.93 -13.65 27.15
N ARG A 357 0.69 -14.43 26.10
CA ARG A 357 1.47 -14.36 24.85
C ARG A 357 0.53 -14.06 23.71
N GLY A 358 1.01 -13.35 22.71
CA GLY A 358 0.17 -13.00 21.60
C GLY A 358 0.90 -12.27 20.51
N SER A 359 0.11 -11.70 19.62
CA SER A 359 0.61 -10.85 18.57
C SER A 359 -0.42 -9.81 18.19
N TYR A 360 0.02 -8.66 17.73
CA TYR A 360 -0.85 -7.68 17.09
C TYR A 360 -0.32 -7.28 15.71
N GLU A 361 -1.24 -7.13 14.77
CA GLU A 361 -1.02 -6.75 13.38
C GLU A 361 -1.63 -5.37 13.14
N PHE A 362 -0.80 -4.36 12.87
CA PHE A 362 -1.20 -2.95 12.79
C PHE A 362 -1.03 -2.38 11.38
N GLY A 363 -1.41 -3.15 10.35
CA GLY A 363 -1.31 -2.71 8.95
C GLY A 363 0.11 -2.74 8.36
N MET A 364 1.18 -2.62 9.15
CA MET A 364 2.56 -2.58 8.62
C MET A 364 3.48 -3.70 9.10
N GLY A 365 3.08 -4.49 10.08
CA GLY A 365 3.83 -5.67 10.53
C GLY A 365 3.03 -6.51 11.51
N LYS A 366 3.63 -7.61 11.95
CA LYS A 366 3.16 -8.39 13.09
C LYS A 366 4.16 -8.19 14.23
N ALA A 367 3.69 -7.65 15.34
CA ALA A 367 4.46 -7.60 16.58
C ALA A 367 4.10 -8.81 17.45
N GLU A 368 5.11 -9.41 18.07
CA GLU A 368 4.95 -10.39 19.15
C GLU A 368 4.77 -9.65 20.47
N LEU A 369 3.97 -10.22 21.35
CA LEU A 369 3.67 -9.67 22.67
C LEU A 369 3.81 -10.78 23.73
N GLU A 370 4.51 -10.48 24.82
CA GLU A 370 4.58 -11.34 26.01
C GLU A 370 4.47 -10.48 27.26
N GLY A 371 3.67 -10.89 28.23
CA GLY A 371 3.44 -10.12 29.44
C GLY A 371 2.84 -10.92 30.58
N SER A 372 2.64 -10.23 31.70
CA SER A 372 2.07 -10.77 32.94
C SER A 372 0.86 -9.98 33.39
N VAL A 373 -0.16 -10.69 33.88
CA VAL A 373 -1.42 -10.13 34.37
C VAL A 373 -1.42 -10.03 35.90
N ALA A 374 -1.74 -8.84 36.40
CA ALA A 374 -2.03 -8.56 37.80
C ALA A 374 -3.41 -7.89 37.91
N GLY A 375 -4.40 -8.63 38.40
CA GLY A 375 -5.79 -8.17 38.45
C GLY A 375 -6.38 -7.97 37.05
N ASP A 376 -6.78 -6.74 36.74
CA ASP A 376 -7.32 -6.29 35.47
C ASP A 376 -6.26 -5.70 34.54
N GLN A 377 -4.99 -5.65 34.94
CA GLN A 377 -3.88 -5.06 34.19
C GLN A 377 -2.94 -6.14 33.62
N LEU A 378 -2.50 -5.94 32.38
CA LEU A 378 -1.45 -6.66 31.69
C LEU A 378 -0.25 -5.72 31.48
N ASP A 379 0.88 -6.04 32.09
CA ASP A 379 2.17 -5.42 31.77
C ASP A 379 2.86 -6.29 30.73
N TYR A 380 3.24 -5.72 29.59
CA TYR A 380 3.76 -6.49 28.47
C TYR A 380 5.02 -5.89 27.86
N ALA A 381 5.85 -6.75 27.30
CA ALA A 381 6.86 -6.42 26.32
C ALA A 381 6.33 -6.77 24.93
N TRP A 382 6.69 -5.95 23.95
CA TRP A 382 6.39 -6.22 22.54
C TRP A 382 7.67 -6.16 21.72
N ARG A 383 7.71 -6.91 20.63
CA ARG A 383 8.83 -6.95 19.70
C ARG A 383 8.31 -7.09 18.28
N TRP A 384 8.94 -6.39 17.36
CA TRP A 384 8.65 -6.49 15.95
C TRP A 384 9.97 -6.53 15.16
N GLY A 385 10.22 -7.67 14.52
CA GLY A 385 11.55 -8.02 14.00
C GLY A 385 12.62 -8.14 15.09
N THR A 386 13.87 -7.82 14.74
CA THR A 386 15.02 -7.90 15.65
C THR A 386 15.30 -6.59 16.39
N ASP A 387 14.98 -5.46 15.76
CA ASP A 387 15.52 -4.16 16.17
C ASP A 387 14.49 -3.29 16.89
N TYR A 388 13.20 -3.58 16.73
CA TYR A 388 12.12 -2.82 17.36
C TYR A 388 11.52 -3.61 18.51
N PHE A 389 11.60 -3.05 19.70
CA PHE A 389 11.00 -3.60 20.91
C PHE A 389 10.56 -2.48 21.84
N GLY A 390 9.65 -2.82 22.74
CA GLY A 390 9.11 -1.89 23.69
C GLY A 390 8.37 -2.56 24.83
N ARG A 391 7.74 -1.73 25.67
CA ARG A 391 6.87 -2.19 26.76
C ARG A 391 5.57 -1.40 26.76
N GLY A 392 4.58 -1.91 27.46
CA GLY A 392 3.32 -1.20 27.64
C GLY A 392 2.51 -1.79 28.77
N THR A 393 1.37 -1.15 29.03
CA THR A 393 0.37 -1.62 29.97
C THR A 393 -1.01 -1.61 29.31
N MET A 394 -1.85 -2.59 29.60
CA MET A 394 -3.24 -2.66 29.14
C MET A 394 -4.15 -3.02 30.30
N LYS A 395 -5.32 -2.41 30.39
CA LYS A 395 -6.36 -2.78 31.35
C LYS A 395 -7.58 -3.33 30.63
N SER A 396 -8.16 -4.39 31.20
CA SER A 396 -9.43 -4.94 30.75
C SER A 396 -10.57 -4.19 31.43
N GLN A 397 -11.53 -3.74 30.63
CA GLN A 397 -12.76 -3.11 31.08
C GLN A 397 -13.84 -4.18 31.31
N THR A 398 -14.95 -3.79 31.95
CA THR A 398 -16.09 -4.67 32.28
C THR A 398 -16.78 -5.27 31.06
N ASN A 399 -16.73 -4.60 29.91
CA ASN A 399 -17.24 -5.09 28.63
C ASN A 399 -16.22 -5.96 27.85
N GLY A 400 -15.06 -6.24 28.43
CA GLY A 400 -13.97 -6.98 27.80
C GLY A 400 -13.12 -6.14 26.83
N GLU A 401 -13.36 -4.84 26.71
CA GLU A 401 -12.49 -3.92 25.97
C GLU A 401 -11.15 -3.76 26.70
N LEU A 402 -10.11 -3.50 25.92
CA LEU A 402 -8.76 -3.26 26.38
C LEU A 402 -8.40 -1.80 26.13
N ALA A 403 -7.79 -1.14 27.11
CA ALA A 403 -7.26 0.20 26.96
C ALA A 403 -5.88 0.30 27.63
N GLY A 404 -4.93 0.96 26.99
CA GLY A 404 -3.55 0.91 27.46
C GLY A 404 -2.60 1.94 26.85
N THR A 405 -1.35 1.86 27.28
CA THR A 405 -0.23 2.63 26.75
C THR A 405 0.85 1.69 26.21
N TRP A 406 1.71 2.26 25.38
CA TRP A 406 2.91 1.59 24.89
C TRP A 406 4.07 2.59 24.80
N GLY A 407 5.29 2.07 24.80
CA GLY A 407 6.52 2.83 24.67
C GLY A 407 7.61 2.03 24.00
N TYR A 408 8.62 2.72 23.49
CA TYR A 408 9.80 2.12 22.89
C TYR A 408 10.83 1.71 23.95
N THR A 409 11.66 0.72 23.61
CA THR A 409 12.76 0.22 24.43
C THR A 409 12.31 -0.36 25.78
N ARG A 410 12.72 0.23 26.90
CA ARG A 410 12.36 -0.20 28.26
C ARG A 410 11.21 0.61 28.86
N ARG A 411 10.65 1.58 28.12
CA ARG A 411 9.58 2.46 28.62
C ARG A 411 8.22 1.83 28.37
N ASN A 412 7.32 2.00 29.33
CA ASN A 412 5.94 1.50 29.26
C ASN A 412 4.97 2.57 28.70
N GLU A 413 5.49 3.75 28.38
CA GLU A 413 4.77 4.95 27.99
C GLU A 413 5.61 5.80 27.03
N GLY A 414 5.00 6.83 26.42
CA GLY A 414 5.64 7.77 25.51
C GLY A 414 5.71 7.31 24.05
N GLY A 415 5.30 6.07 23.75
CA GLY A 415 5.03 5.63 22.38
C GLY A 415 3.63 6.05 21.94
N GLY A 416 2.63 5.91 22.83
CA GLY A 416 1.27 6.35 22.60
C GLY A 416 0.23 5.53 23.37
N THR A 417 -0.98 5.41 22.84
CA THR A 417 -2.12 4.69 23.45
C THR A 417 -2.62 3.57 22.54
N LEU A 418 -3.35 2.62 23.14
CA LEU A 418 -4.10 1.61 22.39
C LEU A 418 -5.48 1.41 23.00
N SER A 419 -6.46 1.14 22.15
CA SER A 419 -7.79 0.66 22.54
C SER A 419 -8.17 -0.53 21.67
N ALA A 420 -8.83 -1.55 22.24
CA ALA A 420 -9.29 -2.71 21.48
C ALA A 420 -10.57 -3.29 22.05
N LYS A 421 -11.43 -3.81 21.18
CA LYS A 421 -12.64 -4.54 21.55
C LYS A 421 -12.54 -5.99 21.10
N PRO A 422 -13.13 -6.94 21.85
CA PRO A 422 -13.21 -8.32 21.41
C PRO A 422 -13.88 -8.44 20.03
N ARG A 423 -13.37 -9.32 19.19
CA ARG A 423 -13.95 -9.59 17.85
C ARG A 423 -15.21 -10.45 17.91
#